data_AF-A0A174IZ24-F1
#
_entry.id   AF-A0A174IZ24-F1
#
_cell.length_a   1.000
_cell.length_b   1.000
_cell.length_c   1.000
_cell.angle_alpha   90.00
_cell.angle_beta   90.00
_cell.angle_gamma   90.00
#
_symmetry.space_group_name_H-M   'P 1'
#
loop_
_entity.id
_entity.type
_entity.pdbx_description
1 polymer ?
#
loop_
_entity_poly.entity_id
_entity_poly.type
_entity_poly.pdbx_seq_one_letter_code
_entity_poly.pdbx_strand_id
1 'polypeptide(L)'
;MGVKTAAMKPQINRFFERIINMIIDRERVKNTFAEYTSGYNATDPKIKLKIDHTYRVAELCELIARDLKLDEYETDVAWLTGMLHDVGRFEQIKRYNTFNDAQSVDHANFGADLLFKEGLIDTYVDGFHDDKYGTIVENAIRNHSAFRIDERLDDYTVMFCNILRDADKVDIFRVNVDTPAEDIYNVTTEELKNSQVSSEVMAAFDERHAVLRSCKKTAVDHVAGHIALTFELVYPISLQIAKERGYLDKMMAFESDNEVTGKQFEEIRAKLNEYVESVKPL
;
A
#
# COMPACT_ATOMS: atom_id res chain seq x y z
N MET A 1 -51.10 -26.10 34.33
CA MET A 1 -50.76 -26.33 32.91
C MET A 1 -49.40 -25.70 32.67
N GLY A 2 -48.36 -26.51 32.52
CA GLY A 2 -46.98 -26.03 32.38
C GLY A 2 -46.74 -25.46 30.98
N VAL A 3 -46.25 -24.23 30.93
CA VAL A 3 -45.75 -23.60 29.70
C VAL A 3 -44.44 -24.30 29.35
N LYS A 4 -44.44 -25.10 28.28
CA LYS A 4 -43.20 -25.63 27.68
C LYS A 4 -42.49 -24.46 27.02
N THR A 5 -41.38 -24.02 27.60
CA THR A 5 -40.39 -23.20 26.91
C THR A 5 -39.79 -24.03 25.78
N ALA A 6 -40.10 -23.67 24.54
CA ALA A 6 -39.47 -24.25 23.37
C ALA A 6 -38.00 -23.82 23.37
N ALA A 7 -37.09 -24.78 23.44
CA ALA A 7 -35.67 -24.55 23.25
C ALA A 7 -35.47 -23.94 21.84
N MET A 8 -35.04 -22.68 21.80
CA MET A 8 -34.64 -22.02 20.57
C MET A 8 -33.44 -22.78 19.99
N LYS A 9 -33.55 -23.20 18.72
CA LYS A 9 -32.61 -24.11 18.05
C LYS A 9 -31.17 -23.57 18.05
N PRO A 10 -30.14 -24.43 18.19
CA PRO A 10 -28.72 -24.05 18.14
C PRO A 10 -28.27 -23.39 16.82
N GLN A 11 -29.10 -23.43 15.77
CA GLN A 11 -28.83 -22.85 14.47
C GLN A 11 -29.10 -21.33 14.42
N ILE A 12 -30.06 -20.83 15.22
CA ILE A 12 -30.31 -19.39 15.36
C ILE A 12 -29.21 -18.75 16.22
N ASN A 13 -28.71 -19.48 17.23
CA ASN A 13 -27.55 -19.03 18.01
C ASN A 13 -26.29 -18.92 17.16
N ARG A 14 -25.99 -19.88 16.28
CA ARG A 14 -24.86 -19.76 15.35
C ARG A 14 -25.02 -18.63 14.33
N PHE A 15 -26.25 -18.35 13.89
CA PHE A 15 -26.51 -17.26 12.95
C PHE A 15 -26.38 -15.88 13.64
N PHE A 16 -26.86 -15.75 14.88
CA PHE A 16 -26.67 -14.55 15.69
C PHE A 16 -25.23 -14.39 16.18
N GLU A 17 -24.52 -15.46 16.55
CA GLU A 17 -23.09 -15.43 16.87
C GLU A 17 -22.25 -15.00 15.66
N ARG A 18 -22.59 -15.48 14.46
CA ARG A 18 -21.93 -15.10 13.20
C ARG A 18 -22.25 -13.66 12.77
N ILE A 19 -23.42 -13.12 13.14
CA ILE A 19 -23.78 -11.71 12.96
C ILE A 19 -23.12 -10.81 14.03
N ILE A 20 -22.77 -11.35 15.20
CA ILE A 20 -22.36 -10.54 16.35
C ILE A 20 -20.85 -10.34 16.48
N ASN A 21 -19.99 -11.12 15.83
CA ASN A 21 -18.54 -10.84 15.87
C ASN A 21 -17.79 -11.67 14.82
N MET A 22 -17.79 -11.23 13.56
CA MET A 22 -16.64 -11.53 12.73
C MET A 22 -15.50 -10.72 13.33
N ILE A 23 -14.68 -11.31 14.19
CA ILE A 23 -13.51 -10.66 14.77
C ILE A 23 -12.33 -11.00 13.86
N ILE A 24 -11.60 -9.98 13.43
CA ILE A 24 -10.31 -10.18 12.78
C ILE A 24 -9.31 -10.54 13.89
N ASP A 25 -8.97 -11.82 14.00
CA ASP A 25 -7.91 -12.27 14.90
C ASP A 25 -6.55 -11.90 14.30
N ARG A 26 -5.99 -10.77 14.74
CA ARG A 26 -4.70 -10.26 14.24
C ARG A 26 -3.56 -11.27 14.44
N GLU A 27 -3.57 -12.07 15.51
CA GLU A 27 -2.52 -13.05 15.74
C GLU A 27 -2.65 -14.21 14.76
N ARG A 28 -3.87 -14.67 14.48
CA ARG A 28 -4.09 -15.62 13.38
C ARG A 28 -3.59 -15.06 12.04
N VAL A 29 -3.98 -13.84 11.68
CA VAL A 29 -3.56 -13.22 10.41
C VAL A 29 -2.04 -13.14 10.29
N LYS A 30 -1.34 -12.70 11.34
CA LYS A 30 0.14 -12.66 11.36
C LYS A 30 0.76 -14.04 11.23
N ASN A 31 0.24 -15.03 11.96
CA ASN A 31 0.75 -16.41 11.89
C ASN A 31 0.53 -17.02 10.50
N THR A 32 -0.64 -16.84 9.91
CA THR A 32 -0.93 -17.31 8.55
C THR A 32 -0.05 -16.60 7.51
N PHE A 33 0.20 -15.30 7.66
CA PHE A 33 1.12 -14.57 6.79
C PHE A 33 2.57 -15.06 6.94
N ALA A 34 3.03 -15.31 8.17
CA ALA A 34 4.34 -15.87 8.43
C ALA A 34 4.49 -17.28 7.84
N GLU A 35 3.47 -18.13 7.95
CA GLU A 35 3.45 -19.47 7.33
C GLU A 35 3.47 -19.37 5.80
N TYR A 36 2.63 -18.51 5.22
CA TYR A 36 2.61 -18.25 3.78
C TYR A 36 3.99 -17.80 3.27
N THR A 37 4.64 -16.88 3.96
CA THR A 37 5.95 -16.34 3.57
C THR A 37 7.12 -17.28 3.88
N SER A 38 6.95 -18.27 4.77
CA SER A 38 7.98 -19.29 5.09
C SER A 38 8.33 -20.20 3.90
N GLY A 39 7.42 -20.30 2.92
CA GLY A 39 7.66 -21.00 1.66
C GLY A 39 8.65 -20.30 0.72
N TYR A 40 9.11 -19.10 1.06
CA TYR A 40 10.03 -18.28 0.28
C TYR A 40 11.38 -18.14 0.97
N ASN A 41 12.43 -17.85 0.19
CA ASN A 41 13.75 -17.65 0.75
C ASN A 41 13.83 -16.32 1.52
N ALA A 42 13.59 -16.35 2.84
CA ALA A 42 13.66 -15.16 3.69
C ALA A 42 15.07 -14.53 3.80
N THR A 43 16.12 -15.21 3.33
CA THR A 43 17.47 -14.63 3.21
C THR A 43 17.64 -13.77 1.96
N ASP A 44 16.72 -13.86 0.99
CA ASP A 44 16.65 -12.96 -0.14
C ASP A 44 16.26 -11.56 0.37
N PRO A 45 17.12 -10.53 0.20
CA PRO A 45 16.83 -9.17 0.64
C PRO A 45 15.51 -8.61 0.11
N LYS A 46 15.10 -9.01 -1.11
CA LYS A 46 13.87 -8.54 -1.75
C LYS A 46 12.63 -9.14 -1.08
N ILE A 47 12.69 -10.41 -0.70
CA ILE A 47 11.62 -11.08 0.05
C ILE A 47 11.53 -10.48 1.45
N LYS A 48 12.66 -10.33 2.14
CA LYS A 48 12.70 -9.71 3.46
C LYS A 48 12.13 -8.29 3.45
N LEU A 49 12.53 -7.47 2.48
CA LEU A 49 12.02 -6.12 2.32
C LEU A 49 10.50 -6.11 2.18
N LYS A 50 9.92 -7.04 1.41
CA LYS A 50 8.47 -7.14 1.21
C LYS A 50 7.71 -7.60 2.44
N ILE A 51 8.29 -8.52 3.23
CA ILE A 51 7.73 -8.93 4.53
C ILE A 51 7.74 -7.73 5.50
N ASP A 52 8.88 -7.05 5.65
CA ASP A 52 9.01 -5.91 6.57
C ASP A 52 8.09 -4.75 6.15
N HIS A 53 7.96 -4.51 4.84
CA HIS A 53 7.05 -3.54 4.25
C HIS A 53 5.58 -3.86 4.58
N THR A 54 5.15 -5.12 4.43
CA THR A 54 3.77 -5.55 4.71
C THR A 54 3.34 -5.20 6.13
N TYR A 55 4.16 -5.54 7.14
CA TYR A 55 3.85 -5.22 8.54
C TYR A 55 3.77 -3.71 8.78
N ARG A 56 4.68 -2.92 8.19
CA ARG A 56 4.68 -1.46 8.33
C ARG A 56 3.47 -0.82 7.67
N VAL A 57 3.08 -1.28 6.49
CA VAL A 57 1.87 -0.79 5.80
C VAL A 57 0.62 -1.11 6.64
N ALA A 58 0.54 -2.29 7.26
CA ALA A 58 -0.56 -2.63 8.17
C ALA A 58 -0.62 -1.68 9.38
N GLU A 59 0.52 -1.40 10.03
CA GLU A 59 0.60 -0.42 11.13
C GLU A 59 0.19 0.99 10.70
N LEU A 60 0.61 1.42 9.50
CA LEU A 60 0.24 2.71 8.93
C LEU A 60 -1.27 2.80 8.61
N CYS A 61 -1.85 1.73 8.06
CA CYS A 61 -3.30 1.65 7.83
C CYS A 61 -4.07 1.85 9.14
N GLU A 62 -3.63 1.20 10.22
CA GLU A 62 -4.24 1.37 11.54
C GLU A 62 -4.13 2.82 12.05
N LEU A 63 -2.95 3.44 11.95
CA LEU A 63 -2.74 4.82 12.39
C LEU A 63 -3.68 5.79 11.64
N ILE A 64 -3.79 5.63 10.32
CA ILE A 64 -4.68 6.46 9.49
C ILE A 64 -6.13 6.21 9.88
N ALA A 65 -6.57 4.96 9.99
CA ALA A 65 -7.94 4.61 10.38
C ALA A 65 -8.35 5.19 11.75
N ARG A 66 -7.45 5.12 12.73
CA ARG A 66 -7.68 5.70 14.07
C ARG A 66 -7.75 7.23 14.04
N ASP A 67 -6.97 7.88 13.18
CA ASP A 67 -7.07 9.33 13.00
C ASP A 67 -8.43 9.72 12.44
N LEU A 68 -8.92 8.96 11.44
CA LEU A 68 -10.25 9.10 10.84
C LEU A 68 -11.42 8.73 11.77
N LYS A 69 -11.13 8.30 13.01
CA LYS A 69 -12.12 7.93 14.05
C LYS A 69 -13.03 6.78 13.62
N LEU A 70 -12.51 5.86 12.80
CA LEU A 70 -13.19 4.61 12.49
C LEU A 70 -13.35 3.77 13.75
N ASP A 71 -14.36 2.91 13.78
CA ASP A 71 -14.54 2.00 14.91
C ASP A 71 -13.43 0.93 14.95
N GLU A 72 -13.35 0.16 16.04
CA GLU A 72 -12.29 -0.84 16.20
C GLU A 72 -12.33 -1.91 15.10
N TYR A 73 -13.52 -2.28 14.63
CA TYR A 73 -13.64 -3.30 13.61
C TYR A 73 -13.23 -2.78 12.23
N GLU A 74 -13.66 -1.58 11.87
CA GLU A 74 -13.21 -0.88 10.66
C GLU A 74 -11.69 -0.63 10.69
N THR A 75 -11.13 -0.31 11.86
CA THR A 75 -9.69 -0.17 12.05
C THR A 75 -8.97 -1.50 11.79
N ASP A 76 -9.51 -2.61 12.27
CA ASP A 76 -8.97 -3.95 11.99
C ASP A 76 -9.08 -4.32 10.51
N VAL A 77 -10.17 -3.93 9.83
CA VAL A 77 -10.33 -4.11 8.38
C VAL A 77 -9.26 -3.32 7.62
N ALA A 78 -9.03 -2.06 7.98
CA ALA A 78 -7.97 -1.25 7.37
C ALA A 78 -6.58 -1.90 7.59
N TRP A 79 -6.28 -2.31 8.82
CA TRP A 79 -5.05 -3.04 9.14
C TRP A 79 -4.89 -4.33 8.30
N LEU A 80 -5.98 -5.08 8.12
CA LEU A 80 -6.00 -6.31 7.32
C LEU A 80 -5.67 -6.04 5.85
N THR A 81 -6.18 -4.93 5.27
CA THR A 81 -5.81 -4.56 3.90
C THR A 81 -4.30 -4.39 3.74
N GLY A 82 -3.64 -3.76 4.72
CA GLY A 82 -2.19 -3.60 4.74
C GLY A 82 -1.43 -4.92 4.88
N MET A 83 -1.95 -5.86 5.68
CA MET A 83 -1.35 -7.20 5.81
C MET A 83 -1.42 -8.04 4.52
N LEU A 84 -2.39 -7.75 3.65
CA LEU A 84 -2.71 -8.64 2.52
C LEU A 84 -2.41 -8.03 1.14
N HIS A 85 -2.17 -6.71 1.03
CA HIS A 85 -2.05 -6.02 -0.26
C HIS A 85 -1.00 -6.61 -1.20
N ASP A 86 0.14 -7.04 -0.66
CA ASP A 86 1.29 -7.54 -1.42
C ASP A 86 1.39 -9.08 -1.45
N VAL A 87 0.34 -9.82 -1.05
CA VAL A 87 0.31 -11.30 -1.11
C VAL A 87 0.64 -11.81 -2.52
N GLY A 88 0.19 -11.10 -3.55
CA GLY A 88 0.47 -11.41 -4.95
C GLY A 88 1.95 -11.27 -5.34
N ARG A 89 2.74 -10.45 -4.65
CA ARG A 89 4.19 -10.29 -4.91
C ARG A 89 4.94 -11.60 -4.71
N PHE A 90 4.62 -12.33 -3.65
CA PHE A 90 5.31 -13.56 -3.31
C PHE A 90 5.09 -14.64 -4.39
N GLU A 91 3.86 -14.81 -4.88
CA GLU A 91 3.62 -15.72 -6.00
C GLU A 91 4.17 -15.17 -7.33
N GLN A 92 4.20 -13.85 -7.53
CA GLN A 92 4.82 -13.22 -8.70
C GLN A 92 6.32 -13.55 -8.79
N ILE A 93 7.09 -13.37 -7.72
CA ILE A 93 8.53 -13.68 -7.71
C ILE A 93 8.79 -15.18 -7.89
N LYS A 94 7.99 -16.05 -7.27
CA LYS A 94 8.12 -17.50 -7.43
C LYS A 94 7.84 -17.98 -8.86
N ARG A 95 6.88 -17.37 -9.55
CA ARG A 95 6.49 -17.77 -10.92
C ARG A 95 7.32 -17.12 -12.01
N TYR A 96 7.72 -15.86 -11.82
CA TYR A 96 8.32 -15.03 -12.87
C TYR A 96 9.73 -14.51 -12.55
N ASN A 97 10.22 -14.72 -11.31
CA ASN A 97 11.53 -14.27 -10.85
C ASN A 97 11.76 -12.75 -11.01
N THR A 98 10.69 -11.96 -10.94
CA THR A 98 10.73 -10.49 -10.97
C THR A 98 9.53 -9.89 -10.22
N PHE A 99 9.67 -8.68 -9.68
CA PHE A 99 8.55 -7.88 -9.18
C PHE A 99 8.06 -6.85 -10.21
N ASN A 100 8.54 -6.92 -11.45
CA ASN A 100 8.12 -6.00 -12.49
C ASN A 100 6.81 -6.46 -13.14
N ASP A 101 5.72 -5.77 -12.83
CA ASP A 101 4.38 -6.11 -13.33
C ASP A 101 4.27 -6.09 -14.86
N ALA A 102 4.97 -5.19 -15.54
CA ALA A 102 4.90 -5.12 -17.02
C ALA A 102 5.64 -6.28 -17.70
N GLN A 103 6.56 -6.92 -16.99
CA GLN A 103 7.31 -8.08 -17.46
C GLN A 103 6.70 -9.39 -16.95
N SER A 104 5.64 -9.34 -16.13
CA SER A 104 5.06 -10.50 -15.47
C SER A 104 3.53 -10.39 -15.35
N VAL A 105 3.02 -10.15 -14.15
CA VAL A 105 1.59 -10.04 -13.82
C VAL A 105 1.35 -8.83 -12.92
N ASP A 106 0.18 -8.22 -13.04
CA ASP A 106 -0.32 -7.25 -12.07
C ASP A 106 -0.49 -7.93 -10.69
N HIS A 107 0.41 -7.61 -9.76
CA HIS A 107 0.45 -8.22 -8.44
C HIS A 107 -0.79 -7.93 -7.58
N ALA A 108 -1.44 -6.78 -7.76
CA ALA A 108 -2.62 -6.38 -7.00
C ALA A 108 -3.82 -7.22 -7.41
N ASN A 109 -4.08 -7.29 -8.72
CA ASN A 109 -5.14 -8.13 -9.26
C ASN A 109 -4.89 -9.61 -9.02
N PHE A 110 -3.64 -10.05 -9.14
CA PHE A 110 -3.27 -11.43 -8.88
C PHE A 110 -3.40 -11.80 -7.39
N GLY A 111 -2.95 -10.93 -6.48
CA GLY A 111 -3.10 -11.12 -5.04
C GLY A 111 -4.57 -11.18 -4.62
N ALA A 112 -5.41 -10.30 -5.16
CA ALA A 112 -6.85 -10.33 -4.90
C ALA A 112 -7.51 -11.62 -5.43
N ASP A 113 -7.12 -12.10 -6.61
CA ASP A 113 -7.61 -13.37 -7.16
C ASP A 113 -7.22 -14.56 -6.28
N LEU A 114 -5.97 -14.63 -5.81
CA LEU A 114 -5.52 -15.67 -4.87
C LEU A 114 -6.35 -15.64 -3.58
N LEU A 115 -6.55 -14.46 -3.01
CA LEU A 115 -7.27 -14.29 -1.75
C LEU A 115 -8.74 -14.67 -1.88
N PHE A 116 -9.45 -14.12 -2.87
CA PHE A 116 -10.90 -14.23 -2.93
C PHE A 116 -11.36 -15.31 -3.90
N LYS A 117 -10.88 -15.33 -5.16
CA LYS A 117 -11.34 -16.34 -6.13
C LYS A 117 -10.86 -17.75 -5.79
N GLU A 118 -9.65 -17.89 -5.24
CA GLU A 118 -9.10 -19.19 -4.84
C GLU A 118 -9.36 -19.52 -3.36
N GLY A 119 -9.97 -18.61 -2.61
CA GLY A 119 -10.41 -18.84 -1.23
C GLY A 119 -9.30 -18.82 -0.18
N LEU A 120 -8.11 -18.30 -0.50
CA LEU A 120 -7.02 -18.18 0.48
C LEU A 120 -7.40 -17.27 1.67
N ILE A 121 -8.28 -16.28 1.46
CA ILE A 121 -8.73 -15.36 2.51
C ILE A 121 -9.35 -16.07 3.72
N ASP A 122 -10.06 -17.19 3.52
CA ASP A 122 -10.70 -17.93 4.61
C ASP A 122 -9.69 -18.60 5.56
N THR A 123 -8.44 -18.76 5.12
CA THR A 123 -7.35 -19.20 5.99
C THR A 123 -6.93 -18.11 6.98
N TYR A 124 -7.01 -16.84 6.56
CA TYR A 124 -6.70 -15.66 7.38
C TYR A 124 -7.88 -15.28 8.28
N VAL A 125 -9.08 -15.18 7.73
CA VAL A 125 -10.30 -14.76 8.42
C VAL A 125 -11.46 -15.66 7.99
N ASP A 126 -11.99 -16.44 8.93
CA ASP A 126 -12.97 -17.49 8.63
C ASP A 126 -14.32 -16.90 8.15
N GLY A 127 -14.79 -17.35 6.98
CA GLY A 127 -16.06 -16.93 6.39
C GLY A 127 -16.07 -15.49 5.86
N PHE A 128 -14.89 -14.90 5.63
CA PHE A 128 -14.72 -13.52 5.18
C PHE A 128 -14.94 -13.36 3.67
N HIS A 129 -14.81 -14.45 2.90
CA HIS A 129 -14.94 -14.43 1.44
C HIS A 129 -16.27 -13.82 0.95
N ASP A 130 -17.40 -14.20 1.57
CA ASP A 130 -18.73 -13.70 1.18
C ASP A 130 -19.21 -12.50 2.03
N ASP A 131 -18.35 -11.93 2.87
CA ASP A 131 -18.71 -10.82 3.74
C ASP A 131 -18.61 -9.46 3.02
N LYS A 132 -19.41 -8.48 3.47
CA LYS A 132 -19.38 -7.12 2.93
C LYS A 132 -17.98 -6.48 3.07
N TYR A 133 -17.27 -6.74 4.18
CA TYR A 133 -15.91 -6.26 4.39
C TYR A 133 -14.90 -7.10 3.60
N GLY A 134 -15.20 -8.36 3.30
CA GLY A 134 -14.46 -9.15 2.31
C GLY A 134 -14.42 -8.44 0.95
N THR A 135 -15.58 -7.97 0.47
CA THR A 135 -15.67 -7.20 -0.78
C THR A 135 -14.87 -5.89 -0.71
N ILE A 136 -14.89 -5.19 0.43
CA ILE A 136 -14.10 -3.97 0.64
C ILE A 136 -12.60 -4.26 0.58
N VAL A 137 -12.14 -5.30 1.29
CA VAL A 137 -10.74 -5.71 1.31
C VAL A 137 -10.27 -6.14 -0.08
N GLU A 138 -11.07 -6.92 -0.80
CA GLU A 138 -10.77 -7.30 -2.19
C GLU A 138 -10.55 -6.05 -3.06
N ASN A 139 -11.49 -5.11 -3.01
CA ASN A 139 -11.41 -3.89 -3.83
C ASN A 139 -10.24 -2.99 -3.43
N ALA A 140 -9.95 -2.83 -2.14
CA ALA A 140 -8.79 -2.09 -1.67
C ALA A 140 -7.49 -2.71 -2.21
N ILE A 141 -7.35 -4.04 -2.13
CA ILE A 141 -6.18 -4.75 -2.66
C ILE A 141 -6.08 -4.59 -4.18
N ARG A 142 -7.17 -4.78 -4.95
CA ARG A 142 -7.15 -4.61 -6.42
C ARG A 142 -6.72 -3.21 -6.85
N ASN A 143 -7.09 -2.19 -6.08
CA ASN A 143 -6.87 -0.80 -6.44
C ASN A 143 -5.61 -0.20 -5.81
N HIS A 144 -4.85 -0.91 -4.97
CA HIS A 144 -3.78 -0.27 -4.20
C HIS A 144 -2.63 0.27 -5.06
N SER A 145 -2.29 -0.41 -6.16
CA SER A 145 -1.22 0.02 -7.08
C SER A 145 -1.73 0.62 -8.40
N ALA A 146 -3.05 0.66 -8.59
CA ALA A 146 -3.66 1.25 -9.79
C ALA A 146 -3.38 2.75 -9.88
N PHE A 147 -3.21 3.31 -11.09
CA PHE A 147 -2.96 4.75 -11.23
C PHE A 147 -4.12 5.59 -10.69
N ARG A 148 -5.36 5.15 -10.90
CA ARG A 148 -6.60 5.71 -10.33
C ARG A 148 -7.44 4.59 -9.75
N ILE A 149 -8.21 4.89 -8.71
CA ILE A 149 -9.19 3.97 -8.13
C ILE A 149 -10.36 3.83 -9.11
N ASP A 150 -10.95 2.65 -9.19
CA ASP A 150 -12.17 2.39 -9.96
C ASP A 150 -13.31 3.33 -9.54
N GLU A 151 -13.75 4.17 -10.47
CA GLU A 151 -14.78 5.21 -10.28
C GLU A 151 -16.18 4.67 -9.97
N ARG A 152 -16.38 3.35 -10.11
CA ARG A 152 -17.67 2.69 -9.84
C ARG A 152 -17.82 2.29 -8.37
N LEU A 153 -16.74 2.35 -7.59
CA LEU A 153 -16.76 2.01 -6.17
C LEU A 153 -17.49 3.09 -5.36
N ASP A 154 -18.18 2.66 -4.31
CA ASP A 154 -18.82 3.59 -3.37
C ASP A 154 -17.79 4.30 -2.48
N ASP A 155 -18.17 5.47 -1.96
CA ASP A 155 -17.28 6.32 -1.14
C ASP A 155 -16.69 5.59 0.08
N TYR A 156 -17.44 4.64 0.66
CA TYR A 156 -17.00 3.89 1.83
C TYR A 156 -15.92 2.87 1.45
N THR A 157 -16.06 2.16 0.33
CA THR A 157 -15.01 1.32 -0.23
C THR A 157 -13.79 2.15 -0.67
N VAL A 158 -14.01 3.30 -1.28
CA VAL A 158 -12.95 4.24 -1.70
C VAL A 158 -12.14 4.74 -0.49
N MET A 159 -12.79 4.97 0.66
CA MET A 159 -12.10 5.33 1.90
C MET A 159 -11.02 4.31 2.28
N PHE A 160 -11.35 3.01 2.28
CA PHE A 160 -10.38 1.93 2.56
C PHE A 160 -9.30 1.81 1.49
N CYS A 161 -9.66 1.99 0.21
CA CYS A 161 -8.67 2.04 -0.87
C CYS A 161 -7.66 3.16 -0.63
N ASN A 162 -8.11 4.35 -0.24
CA ASN A 162 -7.25 5.48 0.07
C ASN A 162 -6.40 5.25 1.32
N ILE A 163 -6.93 4.63 2.37
CA ILE A 163 -6.14 4.30 3.58
C ILE A 163 -4.96 3.40 3.20
N LEU A 164 -5.22 2.33 2.44
CA LEU A 164 -4.18 1.41 2.00
C LEU A 164 -3.16 2.11 1.09
N ARG A 165 -3.63 2.88 0.10
CA ARG A 165 -2.75 3.59 -0.84
C ARG A 165 -1.86 4.62 -0.14
N ASP A 166 -2.39 5.35 0.83
CA ASP A 166 -1.61 6.29 1.62
C ASP A 166 -0.56 5.57 2.45
N ALA A 167 -0.96 4.51 3.18
CA ALA A 167 -0.05 3.71 4.00
C ALA A 167 1.10 3.11 3.17
N ASP A 168 0.80 2.55 2.00
CA ASP A 168 1.78 2.00 1.07
C ASP A 168 2.76 3.08 0.59
N LYS A 169 2.26 4.21 0.07
CA LYS A 169 3.10 5.35 -0.37
C LYS A 169 4.01 5.87 0.74
N VAL A 170 3.51 5.96 1.97
CA VAL A 170 4.30 6.42 3.13
C VAL A 170 5.45 5.46 3.42
N ASP A 171 5.25 4.14 3.36
CA ASP A 171 6.35 3.19 3.52
C ASP A 171 7.27 3.12 2.29
N ILE A 172 6.75 3.36 1.08
CA ILE A 172 7.57 3.46 -0.14
C ILE A 172 8.64 4.54 0.01
N PHE A 173 8.37 5.67 0.67
CA PHE A 173 9.41 6.68 0.93
C PHE A 173 10.55 6.12 1.79
N ARG A 174 10.22 5.34 2.83
CA ARG A 174 11.23 4.64 3.64
C ARG A 174 12.02 3.65 2.79
N VAL A 175 11.32 2.81 2.01
CA VAL A 175 11.96 1.81 1.14
C VAL A 175 13.00 2.46 0.23
N ASN A 176 12.68 3.62 -0.36
CA ASN A 176 13.58 4.40 -1.22
C ASN A 176 14.81 4.97 -0.53
N VAL A 177 14.76 5.14 0.80
CA VAL A 177 15.89 5.66 1.59
C VAL A 177 16.73 4.52 2.16
N ASP A 178 16.08 3.47 2.65
CA ASP A 178 16.74 2.38 3.39
C ASP A 178 17.31 1.29 2.44
N THR A 179 16.92 1.29 1.17
CA THR A 179 17.33 0.29 0.18
C THR A 179 18.16 0.95 -0.94
N PRO A 180 19.27 0.34 -1.39
CA PRO A 180 20.05 0.87 -2.51
C PRO A 180 19.20 1.08 -3.76
N ALA A 181 19.39 2.20 -4.47
CA ALA A 181 18.61 2.53 -5.65
C ALA A 181 18.76 1.48 -6.77
N GLU A 182 19.91 0.81 -6.83
CA GLU A 182 20.18 -0.33 -7.70
C GLU A 182 19.18 -1.47 -7.49
N ASP A 183 18.86 -1.76 -6.23
CA ASP A 183 17.97 -2.87 -5.89
C ASP A 183 16.49 -2.52 -6.14
N ILE A 184 16.14 -1.24 -6.00
CA ILE A 184 14.76 -0.75 -6.19
C ILE A 184 14.45 -0.52 -7.67
N TYR A 185 15.34 0.15 -8.40
CA TYR A 185 15.08 0.62 -9.76
C TYR A 185 15.77 -0.21 -10.83
N ASN A 186 16.69 -1.11 -10.46
CA ASN A 186 17.47 -1.90 -11.40
C ASN A 186 18.24 -1.01 -12.41
N VAL A 187 18.83 0.07 -11.89
CA VAL A 187 19.70 1.04 -12.60
C VAL A 187 21.00 1.19 -11.83
N THR A 188 22.04 1.76 -12.44
CA THR A 188 23.29 2.05 -11.72
C THR A 188 23.23 3.41 -10.99
N THR A 189 23.96 3.57 -9.88
CA THR A 189 24.18 4.90 -9.27
C THR A 189 24.70 5.92 -10.29
N GLU A 190 25.59 5.51 -11.21
CA GLU A 190 26.14 6.40 -12.23
C GLU A 190 25.05 6.93 -13.16
N GLU A 191 24.19 6.06 -13.72
CA GLU A 191 23.06 6.48 -14.56
C GLU A 191 22.08 7.37 -13.79
N LEU A 192 21.78 7.01 -12.54
CA LEU A 192 20.84 7.74 -11.71
C LEU A 192 21.37 9.15 -11.38
N LYS A 193 22.67 9.30 -11.11
CA LYS A 193 23.30 10.59 -10.85
C LYS A 193 23.53 11.46 -12.09
N ASN A 194 23.64 10.87 -13.28
CA ASN A 194 23.95 11.61 -14.52
C ASN A 194 22.76 11.82 -15.45
N SER A 195 21.66 11.10 -15.27
CA SER A 195 20.44 11.26 -16.07
C SER A 195 19.67 12.52 -15.71
N GLN A 196 18.81 12.96 -16.64
CA GLN A 196 17.96 14.14 -16.50
C GLN A 196 16.51 13.73 -16.24
N VAL A 197 15.80 14.49 -15.39
CA VAL A 197 14.35 14.30 -15.18
C VAL A 197 13.64 14.67 -16.48
N SER A 198 12.78 13.79 -16.98
CA SER A 198 12.04 14.02 -18.21
C SER A 198 11.00 15.13 -18.04
N SER A 199 10.66 15.79 -19.16
CA SER A 199 9.68 16.88 -19.17
C SER A 199 8.31 16.45 -18.64
N GLU A 200 7.87 15.24 -18.94
CA GLU A 200 6.59 14.71 -18.46
C GLU A 200 6.60 14.50 -16.95
N VAL A 201 7.73 14.11 -16.37
CA VAL A 201 7.87 14.00 -14.91
C VAL A 201 7.91 15.37 -14.27
N MET A 202 8.63 16.33 -14.83
CA MET A 202 8.65 17.71 -14.32
C MET A 202 7.26 18.35 -14.34
N ALA A 203 6.47 18.13 -15.41
CA ALA A 203 5.11 18.62 -15.54
C ALA A 203 4.18 18.11 -14.42
N ALA A 204 4.36 16.86 -13.98
CA ALA A 204 3.57 16.31 -12.87
C ALA A 204 3.77 17.08 -11.54
N PHE A 205 4.92 17.74 -11.35
CA PHE A 205 5.15 18.61 -10.20
C PHE A 205 4.49 19.99 -10.37
N ASP A 206 4.41 20.51 -11.59
CA ASP A 206 3.63 21.72 -11.88
C ASP A 206 2.13 21.48 -11.64
N GLU A 207 1.65 20.31 -12.07
CA GLU A 207 0.24 19.90 -11.99
C GLU A 207 -0.13 19.26 -10.64
N ARG A 208 0.87 19.00 -9.78
CA ARG A 208 0.72 18.41 -8.43
C ARG A 208 -0.03 17.07 -8.43
N HIS A 209 0.47 16.10 -9.18
CA HIS A 209 -0.08 14.73 -9.18
C HIS A 209 1.03 13.66 -9.26
N ALA A 210 0.68 12.40 -9.00
CA ALA A 210 1.63 11.29 -9.14
C ALA A 210 1.96 11.02 -10.61
N VAL A 211 3.15 10.49 -10.86
CA VAL A 211 3.66 10.23 -12.21
C VAL A 211 3.20 8.87 -12.72
N LEU A 212 2.52 8.85 -13.87
CA LEU A 212 2.19 7.61 -14.56
C LEU A 212 3.47 6.87 -14.98
N ARG A 213 3.50 5.55 -14.79
CA ARG A 213 4.70 4.73 -15.04
C ARG A 213 5.31 4.93 -16.43
N SER A 214 4.48 5.02 -17.48
CA SER A 214 4.94 5.21 -18.86
C SER A 214 5.62 6.56 -19.13
N CYS A 215 5.45 7.54 -18.24
CA CYS A 215 6.12 8.83 -18.33
C CYS A 215 7.55 8.78 -17.78
N LYS A 216 7.90 7.76 -16.99
CA LYS A 216 9.26 7.58 -16.43
C LYS A 216 10.16 6.96 -17.51
N LYS A 217 11.05 7.77 -18.08
CA LYS A 217 11.92 7.42 -19.21
C LYS A 217 13.39 7.31 -18.83
N THR A 218 13.82 7.97 -17.76
CA THR A 218 15.21 7.99 -17.30
C THR A 218 15.36 7.37 -15.92
N ALA A 219 16.60 7.05 -15.52
CA ALA A 219 16.86 6.47 -14.20
C ALA A 219 16.40 7.41 -13.06
N VAL A 220 16.67 8.71 -13.17
CA VAL A 220 16.27 9.70 -12.15
C VAL A 220 14.76 9.99 -12.12
N ASP A 221 14.03 9.68 -13.20
CA ASP A 221 12.55 9.76 -13.20
C ASP A 221 11.93 8.83 -12.15
N HIS A 222 12.61 7.74 -11.79
CA HIS A 222 12.16 6.88 -10.70
C HIS A 222 12.20 7.60 -9.36
N VAL A 223 13.28 8.32 -9.04
CA VAL A 223 13.39 9.10 -7.79
C VAL A 223 12.33 10.19 -7.76
N ALA A 224 12.30 11.05 -8.78
CA ALA A 224 11.34 12.15 -8.88
C ALA A 224 9.90 11.62 -8.87
N GLY A 225 9.62 10.56 -9.61
CA GLY A 225 8.29 9.96 -9.65
C GLY A 225 7.83 9.32 -8.34
N HIS A 226 8.74 8.89 -7.45
CA HIS A 226 8.37 8.48 -6.10
C HIS A 226 8.12 9.68 -5.20
N ILE A 227 8.92 10.75 -5.29
CA ILE A 227 8.67 12.01 -4.55
C ILE A 227 7.28 12.57 -4.92
N ALA A 228 6.88 12.50 -6.19
CA ALA A 228 5.57 12.97 -6.65
C ALA A 228 4.37 12.23 -6.01
N LEU A 229 4.57 11.05 -5.40
CA LEU A 229 3.50 10.34 -4.68
C LEU A 229 2.94 11.15 -3.51
N THR A 230 3.72 12.08 -2.95
CA THR A 230 3.29 12.99 -1.88
C THR A 230 2.06 13.81 -2.24
N PHE A 231 1.90 14.19 -3.52
CA PHE A 231 0.74 14.94 -3.98
C PHE A 231 -0.58 14.16 -3.92
N GLU A 232 -0.49 12.83 -3.82
CA GLU A 232 -1.65 11.95 -3.78
C GLU A 232 -1.78 11.22 -2.43
N LEU A 233 -1.18 11.77 -1.37
CA LEU A 233 -1.57 11.40 -0.01
C LEU A 233 -2.89 12.08 0.31
N VAL A 234 -3.93 11.28 0.51
CA VAL A 234 -5.31 11.75 0.64
C VAL A 234 -5.58 12.32 2.03
N TYR A 235 -5.07 11.66 3.08
CA TYR A 235 -5.34 12.05 4.45
C TYR A 235 -4.21 12.91 5.03
N PRO A 236 -4.53 14.02 5.73
CA PRO A 236 -3.51 14.90 6.33
C PRO A 236 -2.53 14.17 7.26
N ILE A 237 -3.02 13.19 8.03
CA ILE A 237 -2.18 12.37 8.91
C ILE A 237 -1.10 11.59 8.14
N SER A 238 -1.40 11.13 6.92
CA SER A 238 -0.44 10.42 6.07
C SER A 238 0.74 11.33 5.70
N LEU A 239 0.44 12.58 5.34
CA LEU A 239 1.46 13.58 5.03
C LEU A 239 2.27 13.95 6.28
N GLN A 240 1.60 14.11 7.42
CA GLN A 240 2.27 14.38 8.70
C GLN A 240 3.25 13.25 9.05
N ILE A 241 2.83 11.98 8.95
CA ILE A 241 3.69 10.83 9.22
C ILE A 241 4.89 10.80 8.26
N ALA A 242 4.67 11.04 6.96
CA ALA A 242 5.74 11.07 5.96
C ALA A 242 6.81 12.13 6.30
N LYS A 243 6.37 13.30 6.79
CA LYS A 243 7.24 14.41 7.20
C LYS A 243 7.98 14.12 8.50
N GLU A 244 7.28 13.68 9.55
CA GLU A 244 7.87 13.41 10.87
C GLU A 244 8.92 12.29 10.83
N ARG A 245 8.73 11.30 9.96
CA ARG A 245 9.71 10.23 9.75
C ARG A 245 10.94 10.67 8.94
N GLY A 246 10.88 11.83 8.26
CA GLY A 246 12.00 12.45 7.56
C GLY A 246 12.48 11.73 6.29
N TYR A 247 11.77 10.69 5.83
CA TYR A 247 12.16 9.96 4.62
C TYR A 247 11.97 10.81 3.35
N LEU A 248 10.90 11.60 3.30
CA LEU A 248 10.66 12.50 2.19
C LEU A 248 11.77 13.55 2.06
N ASP A 249 12.21 14.13 3.17
CA ASP A 249 13.32 15.09 3.20
C ASP A 249 14.63 14.47 2.70
N LYS A 250 14.91 13.22 3.09
CA LYS A 250 16.09 12.48 2.60
C LYS A 250 16.02 12.20 1.10
N MET A 251 14.85 11.85 0.56
CA MET A 251 14.67 11.68 -0.88
C MET A 251 14.85 13.01 -1.62
N MET A 252 14.32 14.10 -1.08
CA MET A 252 14.49 15.45 -1.62
C MET A 252 15.95 15.93 -1.59
N ALA A 253 16.75 15.43 -0.65
CA ALA A 253 18.18 15.70 -0.55
C ALA A 253 19.03 14.95 -1.58
N PHE A 254 18.42 14.30 -2.58
CA PHE A 254 19.13 13.67 -3.68
C PHE A 254 20.09 14.65 -4.38
N GLU A 255 21.34 14.22 -4.54
CA GLU A 255 22.42 14.95 -5.20
C GLU A 255 22.76 14.28 -6.54
N SER A 256 22.73 15.08 -7.61
CA SER A 256 23.06 14.66 -8.98
C SER A 256 24.39 15.24 -9.41
N ASP A 257 25.15 14.49 -10.19
CA ASP A 257 26.39 14.95 -10.85
C ASP A 257 26.08 15.72 -12.15
N ASN A 258 24.81 15.74 -12.59
CA ASN A 258 24.32 16.52 -13.72
C ASN A 258 23.76 17.86 -13.24
N GLU A 259 24.38 18.97 -13.67
CA GLU A 259 23.98 20.33 -13.27
C GLU A 259 22.53 20.67 -13.61
N VAL A 260 21.99 20.15 -14.73
CA VAL A 260 20.60 20.37 -15.11
C VAL A 260 19.67 19.68 -14.13
N THR A 261 19.97 18.42 -13.80
CA THR A 261 19.21 17.64 -12.81
C THR A 261 19.30 18.26 -11.42
N GLY A 262 20.45 18.82 -11.04
CA GLY A 262 20.60 19.59 -9.80
C GLY A 262 19.57 20.73 -9.70
N LYS A 263 19.43 21.54 -10.77
CA LYS A 263 18.42 22.61 -10.85
C LYS A 263 17.00 22.06 -10.87
N GLN A 264 16.74 20.97 -11.59
CA GLN A 264 15.43 20.31 -11.59
C GLN A 264 15.03 19.87 -10.16
N PHE A 265 15.96 19.34 -9.38
CA PHE A 265 15.69 18.97 -7.99
C PHE A 265 15.52 20.17 -7.06
N GLU A 266 16.15 21.32 -7.33
CA GLU A 266 15.83 22.58 -6.64
C GLU A 266 14.38 23.01 -6.88
N GLU A 267 13.92 22.94 -8.14
CA GLU A 267 12.54 23.25 -8.52
C GLU A 267 11.55 22.26 -7.89
N ILE A 268 11.84 20.96 -7.95
CA ILE A 268 11.03 19.91 -7.31
C ILE A 268 10.88 20.18 -5.81
N ARG A 269 11.98 20.47 -5.10
CA ARG A 269 11.96 20.79 -3.67
C ARG A 269 11.11 22.02 -3.38
N ALA A 270 11.25 23.09 -4.17
CA ALA A 270 10.46 24.31 -3.99
C ALA A 270 8.96 24.04 -4.14
N LYS A 271 8.55 23.34 -5.21
CA LYS A 271 7.15 22.98 -5.47
C LYS A 271 6.58 22.07 -4.39
N LEU A 272 7.35 21.09 -3.93
CA LEU A 272 6.89 20.17 -2.90
C LEU A 272 6.74 20.88 -1.55
N ASN A 273 7.70 21.72 -1.16
CA ASN A 273 7.61 22.49 0.07
C ASN A 273 6.39 23.43 0.05
N GLU A 274 6.15 24.13 -1.06
CA GLU A 274 4.95 24.96 -1.22
C GLU A 274 3.66 24.14 -1.05
N TYR A 275 3.60 22.95 -1.66
CA TYR A 275 2.46 22.05 -1.49
C TYR A 275 2.28 21.60 -0.03
N VAL A 276 3.35 21.13 0.61
CA VAL A 276 3.31 20.66 2.01
C VAL A 276 2.90 21.78 2.96
N GLU A 277 3.34 23.02 2.74
CA GLU A 277 2.91 24.19 3.51
C GLU A 277 1.45 24.57 3.26
N SER A 278 0.93 24.31 2.05
CA SER A 278 -0.46 24.59 1.71
C SER A 278 -1.46 23.62 2.36
N VAL A 279 -1.02 22.40 2.67
CA VAL A 279 -1.82 21.41 3.40
C VAL A 279 -1.80 21.79 4.88
N LYS A 280 -2.91 22.35 5.36
CA LYS A 280 -3.07 22.70 6.77
C LYS A 280 -2.97 21.44 7.64
N PRO A 281 -2.14 21.43 8.71
CA PRO A 281 -2.26 20.42 9.75
C PRO A 281 -3.66 20.52 10.37
N LEU A 282 -4.27 19.36 10.67
CA LEU A 282 -5.51 19.28 11.45
C LEU A 282 -5.31 19.82 12.87
#